data_AF-A0A397W0T6-F1
#
_entry.id   AF-A0A397W0T6-F1
#
_cell.length_a   1.000
_cell.length_b   1.000
_cell.length_c   1.000
_cell.angle_alpha   90.00
_cell.angle_beta   90.00
_cell.angle_gamma   90.00
#
_symmetry.space_group_name_H-M   'P 1'
#
loop_
_entity.id
_entity.type
_entity.pdbx_description
1 polymer ?
#
loop_
_entity_poly.entity_id
_entity_poly.type
_entity_poly.pdbx_seq_one_letter_code
_entity_poly.pdbx_strand_id
1 'polypeptide(L)'
;MVGRQVNVYLKEKNYEAVRKMVGPRQISRYIDRALEEKLGKDQAKEREQFQQKLRAAYMSVAQNRKIQKELEIWDEAVDDYINKNPCLVISNNTQNEADDLIVVAPITTDNITHVEPFEVYVKNTPETGLDEPSKIQFTYPITIDKELRLVGQKCLGIASRGIMEEAKIA
;
A
#
# COMPACT_ATOMS: atom_id res chain seq x y z
N MET A 1 -20.36 38.11 31.54
CA MET A 1 -20.85 37.69 30.22
C MET A 1 -21.86 38.72 29.75
N VAL A 2 -21.58 39.40 28.64
CA VAL A 2 -22.48 40.42 28.07
C VAL A 2 -23.66 39.69 27.44
N GLY A 3 -24.87 39.85 28.00
CA GLY A 3 -26.08 39.26 27.43
C GLY A 3 -26.40 39.92 26.10
N ARG A 4 -26.30 39.17 24.98
CA ARG A 4 -26.87 39.59 23.71
C ARG A 4 -28.38 39.45 23.80
N GLN A 5 -29.12 40.56 23.71
CA GLN A 5 -30.56 40.54 23.54
C GLN A 5 -30.90 40.06 22.12
N VAL A 6 -31.69 38.99 22.01
CA VAL A 6 -32.17 38.45 20.73
C VAL A 6 -33.67 38.71 20.65
N ASN A 7 -34.11 39.46 19.63
CA ASN A 7 -35.53 39.66 19.36
C ASN A 7 -36.05 38.51 18.49
N VAL A 8 -36.96 37.71 19.05
CA VAL A 8 -37.57 36.57 18.33
C VAL A 8 -39.02 36.93 17.96
N TYR A 9 -39.32 36.93 16.66
CA TYR A 9 -40.66 37.15 16.15
C TYR A 9 -41.34 35.82 15.87
N LEU A 10 -42.47 35.56 16.54
CA LEU A 10 -43.28 34.37 16.31
C LEU A 10 -44.46 34.72 15.39
N LYS A 11 -44.77 33.81 14.46
CA LYS A 11 -46.04 33.87 13.71
C LYS A 11 -47.21 33.76 14.69
N GLU A 12 -48.29 34.50 14.44
CA GLU A 12 -49.43 34.66 15.35
C GLU A 12 -50.00 33.31 15.85
N LYS A 13 -50.20 32.35 14.94
CA LYS A 13 -50.63 30.98 15.26
C LYS A 13 -49.71 30.28 16.27
N ASN A 14 -48.40 30.49 16.16
CA ASN A 14 -47.41 29.89 17.06
C ASN A 14 -47.36 30.63 18.40
N TYR A 15 -47.54 31.95 18.39
CA TYR A 15 -47.62 32.75 19.62
C TYR A 15 -48.83 32.33 20.46
N GLU A 16 -50.01 32.16 19.85
CA GLU A 16 -51.21 31.71 20.54
C GLU A 16 -51.06 30.29 21.11
N ALA A 17 -50.44 29.38 20.36
CA ALA A 17 -50.18 28.03 20.82
C ALA A 17 -49.27 28.02 22.06
N VAL A 18 -48.16 28.76 22.03
CA VAL A 18 -47.24 28.89 23.18
C VAL A 18 -47.93 29.59 24.35
N ARG A 19 -48.71 30.65 24.09
CA ARG A 19 -49.47 31.37 25.12
C ARG A 19 -50.47 30.47 25.84
N LYS A 20 -51.15 29.55 25.14
CA LYS A 20 -52.06 28.56 25.74
C LYS A 20 -51.32 27.52 26.58
N MET A 21 -50.09 27.16 26.22
CA MET A 21 -49.30 26.12 26.90
C MET A 21 -48.64 26.59 28.21
N VAL A 22 -48.07 27.81 28.22
CA VAL A 22 -47.26 28.32 29.36
C VAL A 22 -47.84 29.56 30.03
N GLY A 23 -48.92 30.13 29.49
CA GLY A 23 -49.56 31.33 30.02
C GLY A 23 -48.83 32.63 29.65
N PRO A 24 -49.54 33.78 29.63
CA PRO A 24 -49.06 35.03 29.02
C PRO A 24 -47.82 35.64 29.69
N ARG A 25 -47.53 35.34 30.96
CA ARG A 25 -46.39 35.89 31.70
C ARG A 25 -45.13 35.01 31.67
N GLN A 26 -45.17 33.83 31.06
CA GLN A 26 -44.04 32.89 31.06
C GLN A 26 -43.48 32.59 29.66
N ILE A 27 -44.05 33.21 28.62
CA ILE A 27 -43.68 32.97 27.21
C ILE A 27 -42.19 33.23 26.96
N SER A 28 -41.64 34.35 27.44
CA SER A 28 -40.21 34.68 27.26
C SER A 28 -39.31 33.60 27.85
N ARG A 29 -39.51 33.27 29.14
CA ARG A 29 -38.70 32.26 29.85
C ARG A 29 -38.75 30.89 29.18
N TYR A 30 -39.89 30.53 28.62
CA TYR A 30 -40.06 29.27 27.91
C TYR A 30 -39.29 29.26 26.57
N ILE A 31 -39.36 30.34 25.81
CA ILE A 31 -38.63 30.49 24.53
C ILE A 31 -37.12 30.49 24.78
N ASP A 32 -36.66 31.24 25.78
CA ASP A 32 -35.24 31.32 26.14
C ASP A 32 -34.69 29.94 26.49
N ARG A 33 -35.39 29.18 27.35
CA ARG A 33 -34.99 27.81 27.72
C ARG A 33 -34.97 26.85 26.52
N ALA A 34 -36.00 26.92 25.67
CA ALA A 34 -36.08 26.06 24.50
C ALA A 34 -34.99 26.36 23.46
N LEU A 35 -34.59 27.62 23.33
CA LEU A 35 -33.48 28.05 22.48
C LEU A 35 -32.14 27.57 23.05
N GLU A 36 -31.90 27.75 24.34
CA GLU A 36 -30.69 27.27 25.02
C GLU A 36 -30.55 25.74 24.88
N GLU A 37 -31.63 24.99 25.08
CA GLU A 37 -31.61 23.52 24.93
C GLU A 37 -31.35 23.08 23.48
N LYS A 38 -31.92 23.77 22.48
CA LYS A 38 -31.67 23.45 21.07
C LYS A 38 -30.24 23.80 20.66
N LEU A 39 -29.76 24.98 21.02
CA LEU A 39 -28.39 25.42 20.76
C LEU A 39 -27.38 24.47 21.40
N GLY A 40 -27.62 24.02 22.64
CA GLY A 40 -26.77 23.03 23.31
C GLY A 40 -26.77 21.68 22.61
N LYS A 41 -27.92 21.21 22.12
CA LYS A 41 -28.03 19.93 21.38
C LYS A 41 -27.35 20.00 20.01
N ASP A 42 -27.49 21.10 19.28
CA ASP A 42 -26.87 21.27 17.97
C ASP A 42 -25.34 21.40 18.09
N GLN A 43 -24.84 22.16 19.07
CA GLN A 43 -23.41 22.23 19.38
C GLN A 43 -22.83 20.88 19.82
N ALA A 44 -23.59 20.08 20.60
CA ALA A 44 -23.17 18.74 21.01
C ALA A 44 -23.07 17.79 19.81
N LYS A 45 -24.05 17.82 18.90
CA LYS A 45 -24.04 17.02 17.66
C LYS A 45 -22.89 17.40 16.73
N GLU A 46 -22.64 18.70 16.54
CA GLU A 46 -21.51 19.16 15.71
C GLU A 46 -20.16 18.72 16.30
N ARG A 47 -20.00 18.82 17.63
CA ARG A 47 -18.80 18.33 18.32
C ARG A 47 -18.61 16.84 18.16
N GLU A 48 -19.67 16.05 18.27
CA GLU A 48 -19.60 14.60 18.10
C GLU A 48 -19.23 14.20 16.67
N GLN A 49 -19.86 14.82 15.66
CA GLN A 49 -19.52 14.61 14.25
C GLN A 49 -18.07 15.02 13.94
N PHE A 50 -17.61 16.13 14.50
CA PHE A 50 -16.23 16.57 14.36
C PHE A 50 -15.24 15.58 15.00
N GLN A 51 -15.54 15.08 16.20
CA GLN A 51 -14.73 14.05 16.86
C GLN A 51 -14.70 12.73 16.07
N GLN A 52 -15.81 12.31 15.46
CA GLN A 52 -15.86 11.14 14.59
C GLN A 52 -14.97 11.32 13.36
N LYS A 53 -15.02 12.49 12.70
CA LYS A 53 -14.15 12.82 11.57
C LYS A 53 -12.67 12.82 11.95
N LEU A 54 -12.32 13.39 13.12
CA LEU A 54 -10.95 13.37 13.63
C LEU A 54 -10.44 11.96 13.89
N ARG A 55 -11.25 11.10 14.51
CA ARG A 55 -10.88 9.70 14.75
C ARG A 55 -10.69 8.93 13.45
N ALA A 56 -11.58 9.12 12.47
CA ALA A 56 -11.47 8.47 11.17
C ALA A 56 -10.20 8.91 10.42
N ALA A 57 -9.89 10.21 10.41
CA ALA A 57 -8.67 10.74 9.81
C ALA A 57 -7.40 10.25 10.51
N TYR A 58 -7.41 10.15 11.84
CA TYR A 58 -6.28 9.62 12.59
C TYR A 58 -6.07 8.13 12.32
N MET A 59 -7.14 7.35 12.27
CA MET A 59 -7.10 5.92 11.93
C MET A 59 -6.59 5.67 10.51
N SER A 60 -7.01 6.47 9.52
CA SER A 60 -6.52 6.34 8.15
C SER A 60 -5.05 6.72 8.01
N VAL A 61 -4.59 7.76 8.71
CA VAL A 61 -3.16 8.13 8.75
C VAL A 61 -2.32 7.04 9.44
N ALA A 62 -2.82 6.46 10.53
CA ALA A 62 -2.13 5.37 11.23
C ALA A 62 -2.05 4.08 10.37
N GLN A 63 -3.13 3.73 9.68
CA GLN A 63 -3.15 2.62 8.72
C GLN A 63 -2.19 2.89 7.55
N ASN A 64 -2.19 4.09 6.98
CA ASN A 64 -1.24 4.46 5.93
C ASN A 64 0.21 4.40 6.40
N ARG A 65 0.52 4.85 7.61
CA ARG A 65 1.88 4.72 8.17
C ARG A 65 2.28 3.27 8.42
N LYS A 66 1.34 2.43 8.87
CA LYS A 66 1.60 1.00 9.07
C LYS A 66 1.86 0.31 7.72
N ILE A 67 1.04 0.60 6.71
CA ILE A 67 1.21 0.11 5.34
C ILE A 67 2.52 0.62 4.75
N GLN A 68 2.88 1.89 4.96
CA GLN A 68 4.16 2.45 4.51
C GLN A 68 5.36 1.76 5.16
N LYS A 69 5.32 1.51 6.47
CA LYS A 69 6.38 0.77 7.16
C LYS A 69 6.44 -0.70 6.73
N GLU A 70 5.29 -1.34 6.51
CA GLU A 70 5.24 -2.70 5.97
C GLU A 70 5.86 -2.73 4.57
N LEU A 71 5.54 -1.75 3.70
CA LEU A 71 6.16 -1.61 2.37
C LEU A 71 7.66 -1.33 2.45
N GLU A 72 8.13 -0.44 3.34
CA GLU A 72 9.56 -0.17 3.54
C GLU A 72 10.31 -1.43 4.01
N ILE A 73 9.72 -2.22 4.92
CA ILE A 73 10.31 -3.49 5.38
C ILE A 73 10.32 -4.53 4.26
N TRP A 74 9.28 -4.57 3.42
CA TRP A 74 9.25 -5.44 2.25
C TRP A 74 10.27 -5.00 1.20
N ASP A 75 10.44 -3.71 0.96
CA ASP A 75 11.44 -3.17 0.04
C ASP A 75 12.87 -3.47 0.53
N GLU A 76 13.15 -3.29 1.83
CA GLU A 76 14.46 -3.57 2.43
C GLU A 76 14.78 -5.08 2.46
N ALA A 77 13.81 -5.93 2.83
CA ALA A 77 13.99 -7.39 2.82
C ALA A 77 14.11 -7.97 1.39
N VAL A 78 13.49 -7.33 0.40
CA VAL A 78 13.61 -7.66 -1.02
C VAL A 78 14.97 -7.22 -1.56
N ASP A 79 15.48 -6.05 -1.19
CA ASP A 79 16.78 -5.53 -1.66
C ASP A 79 17.96 -6.38 -1.14
N ASP A 80 17.87 -6.90 0.10
CA ASP A 80 18.93 -7.76 0.68
C ASP A 80 18.94 -9.20 0.12
N TYR A 81 17.76 -9.79 -0.14
CA TYR A 81 17.68 -11.16 -0.70
C TYR A 81 17.84 -11.17 -2.22
N ILE A 82 17.54 -10.06 -2.88
CA ILE A 82 17.68 -9.84 -4.33
C ILE A 82 18.62 -8.64 -4.51
N ASN A 83 19.82 -8.78 -3.95
CA ASN A 83 21.00 -8.20 -4.58
C ASN A 83 20.87 -8.47 -6.09
N LYS A 84 21.22 -7.48 -6.93
CA LYS A 84 21.11 -7.47 -8.41
C LYS A 84 21.97 -8.56 -9.07
N ASN A 85 21.78 -9.79 -8.65
CA ASN A 85 22.51 -10.96 -9.06
C ASN A 85 21.96 -11.38 -10.41
N PRO A 86 22.85 -11.74 -11.35
CA PRO A 86 22.42 -12.28 -12.63
C PRO A 86 21.44 -13.44 -12.45
N CYS A 87 20.49 -13.55 -13.36
CA CYS A 87 19.50 -14.64 -13.36
C CYS A 87 19.34 -15.18 -14.78
N LEU A 88 19.09 -16.48 -14.92
CA LEU A 88 18.73 -17.11 -16.18
C LEU A 88 17.20 -17.15 -16.34
N VAL A 89 16.66 -16.62 -17.43
CA VAL A 89 15.23 -16.78 -17.75
C VAL A 89 14.97 -18.22 -18.22
N ILE A 90 14.02 -18.90 -17.58
CA ILE A 90 13.70 -20.31 -17.85
C ILE A 90 12.24 -20.54 -18.25
N SER A 91 11.38 -19.53 -18.11
CA SER A 91 10.02 -19.55 -18.68
C SER A 91 10.06 -19.51 -20.21
N ASN A 92 9.04 -20.10 -20.84
CA ASN A 92 8.96 -20.18 -22.30
C ASN A 92 8.62 -18.82 -22.93
N ASN A 93 8.95 -18.66 -24.23
CA ASN A 93 8.74 -17.40 -24.96
C ASN A 93 7.28 -16.97 -25.03
N THR A 94 6.35 -17.91 -25.22
CA THR A 94 4.92 -17.60 -25.28
C THR A 94 4.41 -16.95 -24.01
N GLN A 95 4.83 -17.46 -22.84
CA GLN A 95 4.54 -16.84 -21.56
C GLN A 95 5.24 -15.48 -21.42
N ASN A 96 6.53 -15.41 -21.76
CA ASN A 96 7.32 -14.17 -21.61
C ASN A 96 6.76 -13.00 -22.45
N GLU A 97 6.15 -13.30 -23.59
CA GLU A 97 5.48 -12.35 -24.49
C GLU A 97 4.10 -11.91 -23.96
N ALA A 98 3.35 -12.81 -23.33
CA ALA A 98 1.94 -12.58 -22.98
C ALA A 98 1.70 -12.17 -21.51
N ASP A 99 2.60 -12.53 -20.61
CA ASP A 99 2.48 -12.34 -19.16
C ASP A 99 3.49 -11.30 -18.67
N ASP A 100 3.14 -10.52 -17.66
CA ASP A 100 4.04 -9.58 -16.98
C ASP A 100 5.02 -10.31 -16.04
N LEU A 101 4.72 -11.58 -15.71
CA LEU A 101 5.54 -12.44 -14.87
C LEU A 101 6.40 -13.42 -15.70
N ILE A 102 7.67 -13.54 -15.31
CA ILE A 102 8.61 -14.53 -15.87
C ILE A 102 9.19 -15.41 -14.76
N VAL A 103 9.69 -16.59 -15.13
CA VAL A 103 10.37 -17.50 -14.21
C VAL A 103 11.86 -17.48 -14.49
N VAL A 104 12.64 -17.29 -13.43
CA VAL A 104 14.10 -17.18 -13.51
C VAL A 104 14.79 -18.10 -12.52
N ALA A 105 16.00 -18.55 -12.85
CA ALA A 105 16.91 -19.25 -11.95
C ALA A 105 18.07 -18.32 -11.55
N PRO A 106 18.32 -18.09 -10.26
CA PRO A 106 19.42 -17.24 -9.80
C PRO A 106 20.79 -17.78 -10.21
N ILE A 107 21.75 -16.88 -10.41
CA ILE A 107 23.16 -17.19 -10.66
C ILE A 107 23.99 -16.70 -9.49
N THR A 108 24.93 -17.52 -9.03
CA THR A 108 25.86 -17.18 -7.95
C THR A 108 27.31 -17.45 -8.34
N THR A 109 28.22 -16.70 -7.75
CA THR A 109 29.68 -16.91 -7.84
C THR A 109 30.21 -17.68 -6.63
N ASP A 110 29.34 -17.99 -5.65
CA ASP A 110 29.71 -18.74 -4.45
C ASP A 110 29.97 -20.22 -4.73
N ASN A 111 31.04 -20.75 -4.13
CA ASN A 111 31.38 -22.17 -4.12
C ASN A 111 31.32 -22.85 -5.51
N ILE A 112 31.82 -22.16 -6.55
CA ILE A 112 31.86 -22.68 -7.93
C ILE A 112 32.78 -23.90 -8.10
N THR A 113 33.62 -24.22 -7.10
CA THR A 113 34.44 -25.44 -7.07
C THR A 113 33.62 -26.70 -6.81
N HIS A 114 32.39 -26.55 -6.28
CA HIS A 114 31.45 -27.64 -6.07
C HIS A 114 30.11 -27.30 -6.75
N VAL A 115 29.84 -28.01 -7.84
CA VAL A 115 28.62 -27.85 -8.64
C VAL A 115 27.75 -29.08 -8.39
N GLU A 116 26.57 -28.85 -7.83
CA GLU A 116 25.62 -29.90 -7.51
C GLU A 116 24.88 -30.40 -8.78
N PRO A 117 24.22 -31.57 -8.75
CA PRO A 117 23.50 -32.09 -9.92
C PRO A 117 22.35 -31.20 -10.44
N PHE A 118 21.80 -30.34 -9.58
CA PHE A 118 20.76 -29.34 -9.89
C PHE A 118 21.34 -27.94 -10.11
N GLU A 119 22.66 -27.84 -10.32
CA GLU A 119 23.34 -26.60 -10.64
C GLU A 119 24.07 -26.74 -11.97
N VAL A 120 24.19 -25.64 -12.71
CA VAL A 120 24.88 -25.62 -14.01
C VAL A 120 26.01 -24.61 -13.95
N TYR A 121 27.23 -25.09 -14.22
CA TYR A 121 28.39 -24.22 -14.27
C TYR A 121 28.39 -23.37 -15.53
N VAL A 122 28.69 -22.08 -15.37
CA VAL A 122 28.75 -21.10 -16.46
C VAL A 122 30.11 -20.42 -16.44
N LYS A 123 30.85 -20.57 -17.53
CA LYS A 123 32.08 -19.81 -17.75
C LYS A 123 31.74 -18.35 -18.03
N ASN A 124 32.55 -17.41 -17.55
CA ASN A 124 32.46 -16.02 -18.00
C ASN A 124 32.95 -15.90 -19.44
N THR A 125 32.02 -15.71 -20.36
CA THR A 125 32.31 -15.40 -21.76
C THR A 125 31.69 -14.07 -22.15
N PRO A 126 32.19 -13.39 -23.19
CA PRO A 126 31.56 -12.18 -23.72
C PRO A 126 30.08 -12.36 -24.09
N GLU A 127 29.68 -13.58 -24.48
CA GLU A 127 28.29 -13.92 -24.83
C GLU A 127 27.38 -13.96 -23.59
N THR A 128 27.87 -14.53 -22.49
CA THR A 128 27.13 -14.59 -21.22
C THR A 128 27.07 -13.23 -20.52
N GLY A 129 28.07 -12.38 -20.75
CA GLY A 129 28.20 -11.06 -20.12
C GLY A 129 28.44 -11.09 -18.61
N LEU A 130 28.82 -12.25 -18.06
CA LEU A 130 29.20 -12.40 -16.67
C LEU A 130 30.66 -11.92 -16.48
N ASP A 131 30.92 -11.24 -15.36
CA ASP A 131 32.27 -10.74 -15.05
C ASP A 131 33.22 -11.88 -14.65
N GLU A 132 32.72 -12.89 -13.96
CA GLU A 132 33.46 -14.04 -13.45
C GLU A 132 32.70 -15.36 -13.61
N PRO A 133 33.37 -16.53 -13.58
CA PRO A 133 32.69 -17.81 -13.65
C PRO A 133 31.65 -17.95 -12.54
N SER A 134 30.53 -18.56 -12.84
CA SER A 134 29.37 -18.63 -11.95
C SER A 134 28.67 -19.98 -12.09
N LYS A 135 27.62 -20.20 -11.29
CA LYS A 135 26.71 -21.34 -11.44
C LYS A 135 25.25 -20.91 -11.32
N ILE A 136 24.40 -21.52 -12.13
CA ILE A 136 22.94 -21.33 -12.09
C ILE A 136 22.36 -22.29 -11.05
N GLN A 137 21.45 -21.81 -10.20
CA GLN A 137 20.87 -22.58 -9.10
C GLN A 137 19.42 -22.94 -9.37
N PHE A 138 19.15 -24.19 -9.76
CA PHE A 138 17.78 -24.67 -10.02
C PHE A 138 17.04 -25.13 -8.75
N THR A 139 17.67 -25.07 -7.58
CA THR A 139 17.00 -25.28 -6.29
C THR A 139 15.99 -24.18 -5.96
N TYR A 140 16.22 -22.96 -6.46
CA TYR A 140 15.43 -21.79 -6.11
C TYR A 140 14.92 -21.01 -7.34
N PRO A 141 14.15 -21.61 -8.26
CA PRO A 141 13.49 -20.85 -9.31
C PRO A 141 12.49 -19.86 -8.69
N ILE A 142 12.46 -18.64 -9.21
CA ILE A 142 11.63 -17.55 -8.69
C ILE A 142 10.80 -16.97 -9.83
N THR A 143 9.53 -16.71 -9.56
CA THR A 143 8.69 -15.91 -10.44
C THR A 143 8.89 -14.43 -10.10
N ILE A 144 9.22 -13.62 -11.10
CA ILE A 144 9.46 -12.19 -10.94
C ILE A 144 8.58 -11.38 -11.91
N ASP A 145 8.22 -10.19 -11.47
CA ASP A 145 7.54 -9.19 -12.28
C ASP A 145 8.55 -8.42 -13.14
N LYS A 146 8.31 -8.37 -14.46
CA LYS A 146 9.21 -7.72 -15.42
C LYS A 146 9.34 -6.22 -15.15
N GLU A 147 8.25 -5.54 -14.84
CA GLU A 147 8.25 -4.09 -14.64
C GLU A 147 8.94 -3.70 -13.33
N LEU A 148 8.71 -4.47 -12.27
CA LEU A 148 9.30 -4.17 -10.97
C LEU A 148 10.78 -4.55 -10.89
N ARG A 149 11.22 -5.59 -11.61
CA ARG A 149 12.55 -6.19 -11.42
C ARG A 149 13.53 -6.00 -12.56
N LEU A 150 13.06 -5.78 -13.79
CA LEU A 150 13.94 -5.63 -14.96
C LEU A 150 14.00 -4.19 -15.50
N VAL A 151 13.11 -3.29 -15.08
CA VAL A 151 13.12 -1.90 -15.57
C VAL A 151 14.41 -1.19 -15.18
N GLY A 152 15.10 -0.63 -16.18
CA GLY A 152 16.39 0.02 -16.02
C GLY A 152 17.58 -0.93 -15.88
N GLN A 153 17.36 -2.25 -15.86
CA GLN A 153 18.42 -3.25 -15.86
C GLN A 153 18.88 -3.55 -17.29
N LYS A 154 20.19 -3.78 -17.44
CA LYS A 154 20.79 -4.18 -18.72
C LYS A 154 20.72 -5.70 -18.84
N CYS A 155 20.29 -6.21 -20.00
CA CYS A 155 20.51 -7.61 -20.35
C CYS A 155 22.02 -7.87 -20.40
N LEU A 156 22.51 -8.75 -19.52
CA LEU A 156 23.94 -9.05 -19.41
C LEU A 156 24.44 -9.82 -20.63
N GLY A 157 23.69 -10.83 -21.06
CA GLY A 157 24.05 -11.67 -22.20
C GLY A 157 23.03 -12.77 -22.47
N ILE A 158 23.43 -13.74 -23.29
CA ILE A 158 22.59 -14.87 -23.70
C ILE A 158 23.31 -16.17 -23.36
N ALA A 159 22.61 -17.10 -22.71
CA ALA A 159 23.13 -18.44 -22.46
C ALA A 159 23.28 -19.22 -23.78
N SER A 160 24.42 -19.88 -23.95
CA SER A 160 24.67 -20.71 -25.12
C SER A 160 23.74 -21.93 -25.14
N ARG A 161 23.59 -22.54 -26.31
CA ARG A 161 22.76 -23.74 -26.46
C ARG A 161 23.20 -24.88 -25.52
N GLY A 162 24.50 -25.08 -25.32
CA GLY A 162 25.02 -26.11 -24.42
C GLY A 162 24.59 -25.88 -22.97
N ILE A 163 24.69 -24.63 -22.49
CA ILE A 163 24.21 -24.26 -21.14
C ILE A 163 22.71 -24.54 -21.01
N MET A 164 21.92 -24.19 -22.03
CA MET A 164 20.47 -24.44 -22.03
C MET A 164 20.10 -25.93 -22.12
N GLU A 165 20.97 -26.78 -22.65
CA GLU A 165 20.77 -28.24 -22.66
C GLU A 165 21.05 -28.84 -21.28
N GLU A 166 22.11 -28.41 -20.61
CA GLU A 166 22.39 -28.78 -19.21
C GLU A 166 21.29 -28.29 -18.26
N ALA A 167 20.83 -27.04 -18.43
CA ALA A 167 19.75 -26.43 -17.67
C ALA A 167 18.39 -27.14 -17.78
N LYS A 168 18.16 -27.92 -18.83
CA LYS A 168 16.92 -28.70 -18.98
C LYS A 168 16.97 -30.03 -18.23
N ILE A 169 18.17 -30.51 -17.92
CA ILE A 169 18.41 -31.77 -17.23
C ILE A 169 18.47 -31.53 -15.71
N ALA A 170 19.11 -30.44 -15.30
CA ALA A 170 19.19 -29.97 -13.92
C ALA A 170 17.80 -29.65 -13.33
#